data_AF-A0A2D7YP27-F1
#
_entry.id   AF-A0A2D7YP27-F1
#
_cell.length_a   1.000
_cell.length_b   1.000
_cell.length_c   1.000
_cell.angle_alpha   90.00
_cell.angle_beta   90.00
_cell.angle_gamma   90.00
#
_symmetry.space_group_name_H-M   'P 1'
#
loop_
_entity.id
_entity.type
_entity.pdbx_description
1 polymer ?
#
loop_
_entity_poly.entity_id
_entity_poly.type
_entity_poly.pdbx_seq_one_letter_code
_entity_poly.pdbx_strand_id
1 'polypeptide(L)'
;MLVKKIILAISTITLTACSASTSFNTLHNSSIEVKDVGVADPKKSYSLSTTSFGQYPFKLENESHEDFYGILPLKFNGGYLALDILFFAPATLFNLREVYPQYQFDIVEGVVKYRRTPEQSWREYKPTEAEVKRAQEYFSNI
;
A
#
# COMPACT_ATOMS: atom_id res chain seq x y z
N MET A 1 -11.12 -35.65 -26.79
CA MET A 1 -10.05 -34.62 -26.92
C MET A 1 -10.41 -33.22 -26.40
N LEU A 2 -11.69 -32.92 -26.12
CA LEU A 2 -12.11 -31.57 -25.68
C LEU A 2 -11.82 -31.27 -24.20
N VAL A 3 -11.87 -32.28 -23.33
CA VAL A 3 -11.66 -32.14 -21.87
C VAL A 3 -10.21 -31.80 -21.51
N LYS A 4 -9.22 -32.27 -22.28
CA LYS A 4 -7.79 -31.98 -22.07
C LYS A 4 -7.40 -30.53 -22.38
N LYS A 5 -8.17 -29.82 -23.23
CA LYS A 5 -7.88 -28.41 -23.59
C LYS A 5 -8.41 -27.41 -22.57
N ILE A 6 -9.42 -27.79 -21.77
CA ILE A 6 -10.03 -26.92 -20.75
C ILE A 6 -9.15 -26.85 -19.49
N ILE A 7 -8.45 -27.93 -19.14
CA ILE A 7 -7.58 -27.97 -17.95
C ILE A 7 -6.37 -27.02 -18.10
N LEU A 8 -5.86 -26.80 -19.32
CA LEU A 8 -4.71 -25.94 -19.56
C LEU A 8 -5.05 -24.43 -19.52
N ALA A 9 -6.32 -24.06 -19.71
CA ALA A 9 -6.75 -22.67 -19.70
C ALA A 9 -7.04 -22.12 -18.29
N ILE A 10 -7.19 -22.99 -17.28
CA ILE A 10 -7.53 -22.60 -15.90
C ILE A 10 -6.28 -22.24 -15.08
N SER A 11 -5.09 -22.70 -15.46
CA SER A 11 -3.86 -22.46 -14.70
C SER A 11 -3.25 -21.06 -14.86
N THR A 12 -3.69 -20.27 -15.84
CA THR A 12 -3.09 -18.95 -16.15
C THR A 12 -3.75 -17.77 -15.43
N ILE A 13 -4.80 -18.00 -14.64
CA ILE A 13 -5.60 -16.91 -14.03
C ILE A 13 -5.19 -16.60 -12.57
N THR A 14 -4.34 -17.42 -11.93
CA THR A 14 -4.11 -17.33 -10.47
C THR A 14 -2.93 -16.46 -10.02
N LEU A 15 -2.17 -15.81 -10.93
CA LEU A 15 -0.94 -15.09 -10.55
C LEU A 15 -1.06 -13.58 -10.34
N THR A 16 -2.21 -12.95 -10.59
CA THR A 16 -2.35 -11.49 -10.46
C THR A 16 -2.75 -11.01 -9.05
N ALA A 17 -2.92 -11.93 -8.09
CA ALA A 17 -3.49 -11.61 -6.77
C ALA A 17 -2.46 -11.32 -5.66
N CYS A 18 -1.16 -11.20 -5.96
CA CYS A 18 -0.12 -11.02 -4.94
C CYS A 18 0.34 -9.57 -4.73
N SER A 19 -0.05 -8.62 -5.58
CA SER A 19 0.41 -7.23 -5.49
C SER A 19 -0.62 -6.23 -6.01
N ALA A 20 -0.61 -5.02 -5.46
CA ALA A 20 -1.46 -3.91 -5.86
C ALA A 20 -0.62 -2.69 -6.30
N SER A 21 -1.11 -1.97 -7.31
CA SER A 21 -0.43 -0.79 -7.84
C SER A 21 -0.82 0.48 -7.08
N THR A 22 0.16 1.37 -6.87
CA THR A 22 0.02 2.65 -6.18
C THR A 22 0.88 3.74 -6.82
N SER A 23 0.55 5.00 -6.56
CA SER A 23 1.34 6.18 -6.89
C SER A 23 1.45 7.09 -5.68
N PHE A 24 2.59 7.75 -5.55
CA PHE A 24 2.90 8.64 -4.44
C PHE A 24 3.15 10.05 -4.99
N ASN A 25 2.51 11.05 -4.40
CA ASN A 25 2.69 12.45 -4.78
C ASN A 25 2.90 13.29 -3.52
N THR A 26 3.67 14.36 -3.61
CA THR A 26 3.93 15.28 -2.48
C THR A 26 3.39 16.67 -2.85
N LEU A 27 2.69 17.32 -1.92
CA LEU A 27 2.16 18.68 -2.12
C LEU A 27 3.26 19.74 -2.08
N HIS A 28 4.30 19.46 -1.30
CA HIS A 28 5.47 20.31 -1.14
C HIS A 28 6.68 19.63 -1.77
N ASN A 29 7.74 20.38 -2.04
CA ASN A 29 8.98 19.85 -2.64
C ASN A 29 9.73 18.97 -1.63
N SER A 30 9.19 17.80 -1.30
CA SER A 30 9.71 16.84 -0.34
C SER A 30 10.05 15.52 -1.03
N SER A 31 11.12 14.88 -0.59
CA SER A 31 11.44 13.50 -0.95
C SER A 31 10.55 12.55 -0.14
N ILE A 32 10.13 11.44 -0.73
CA ILE A 32 9.33 10.41 -0.05
C ILE A 32 10.02 9.06 -0.21
N GLU A 33 10.35 8.42 0.90
CA GLU A 33 10.87 7.06 0.95
C GLU A 33 9.82 6.13 1.56
N VAL A 34 9.56 5.00 0.90
CA VAL A 34 8.60 4.00 1.37
C VAL A 34 9.27 2.63 1.43
N LYS A 35 9.00 1.88 2.49
CA LYS A 35 9.44 0.48 2.60
C LYS A 35 9.07 -0.32 1.34
N ASP A 36 10.00 -1.17 0.90
CA ASP A 36 9.91 -2.02 -0.30
C ASP A 36 9.85 -1.24 -1.64
N VAL A 37 9.94 0.10 -1.61
CA VAL A 37 10.04 0.98 -2.78
C VAL A 37 11.37 1.73 -2.80
N GLY A 38 11.84 2.20 -1.65
CA GLY A 38 12.90 3.20 -1.54
C GLY A 38 12.38 4.60 -1.86
N VAL A 39 13.26 5.48 -2.34
CA VAL A 39 12.89 6.85 -2.72
C VAL A 39 11.95 6.82 -3.93
N ALA A 40 10.72 7.30 -3.75
CA ALA A 40 9.68 7.28 -4.76
C ALA A 40 9.73 8.53 -5.65
N ASP A 41 9.52 8.30 -6.95
CA ASP A 41 9.39 9.29 -8.00
C ASP A 41 7.89 9.57 -8.22
N PRO A 42 7.45 10.84 -8.12
CA PRO A 42 6.04 11.19 -8.22
C PRO A 42 5.41 10.94 -9.59
N LYS A 43 6.20 10.62 -10.62
CA LYS A 43 5.73 10.29 -11.97
C LYS A 43 5.59 8.79 -12.20
N LYS A 44 5.97 7.95 -11.23
CA LYS A 44 5.96 6.49 -11.36
C LYS A 44 4.83 5.87 -10.54
N SER A 45 4.41 4.70 -11.00
CA SER A 45 3.57 3.79 -10.23
C SER A 45 4.43 2.63 -9.73
N TYR A 46 4.08 2.15 -8.55
CA TYR A 46 4.78 1.09 -7.83
C TYR A 46 3.83 -0.09 -7.62
N SER A 47 4.39 -1.29 -7.52
CA SER A 47 3.63 -2.49 -7.17
C SER A 47 4.09 -2.94 -5.79
N LEU A 48 3.17 -2.94 -4.82
CA LEU A 48 3.43 -3.38 -3.46
C LEU A 48 2.67 -4.67 -3.19
N SER A 49 3.31 -5.61 -2.50
CA SER A 49 2.70 -6.88 -2.16
C SER A 49 1.40 -6.67 -1.36
N THR A 50 0.40 -7.47 -1.65
CA THR A 50 -0.76 -7.57 -0.76
C THR A 50 -0.29 -8.21 0.55
N THR A 51 -0.91 -7.88 1.69
CA THR A 51 -0.50 -8.41 2.99
C THR A 51 -1.65 -8.51 3.98
N SER A 52 -1.64 -9.50 4.88
CA SER A 52 -2.60 -9.59 5.98
C SER A 52 -2.17 -8.70 7.16
N PHE A 53 -0.90 -8.76 7.55
CA PHE A 53 -0.35 -8.10 8.75
C PHE A 53 0.78 -7.11 8.48
N GLY A 54 1.28 -7.05 7.24
CA GLY A 54 2.34 -6.15 6.84
C GLY A 54 1.96 -4.68 6.94
N GLN A 55 3.01 -3.86 6.97
CA GLN A 55 2.96 -2.42 7.06
C GLN A 55 4.00 -1.84 6.11
N TYR A 56 3.71 -0.66 5.59
CA TYR A 56 4.62 0.11 4.75
C TYR A 56 4.96 1.40 5.46
N PRO A 57 6.03 1.41 6.29
CA PRO A 57 6.63 2.63 6.79
C PRO A 57 7.00 3.58 5.65
N PHE A 58 6.80 4.86 5.88
CA PHE A 58 7.27 5.92 5.01
C PHE A 58 8.01 7.00 5.80
N LYS A 59 8.88 7.72 5.10
CA LYS A 59 9.59 8.91 5.55
C LYS A 59 9.46 9.99 4.49
N LEU A 60 9.10 11.21 4.90
CA LEU A 60 9.23 12.41 4.09
C LEU A 60 10.35 13.28 4.64
N GLU A 61 11.14 13.84 3.73
CA GLU A 61 12.19 14.80 4.03
C GLU A 61 11.97 16.07 3.23
N ASN A 62 12.17 17.21 3.88
CA ASN A 62 12.13 18.53 3.26
C ASN A 62 13.12 19.46 3.96
N GLU A 63 13.70 20.42 3.24
CA GLU A 63 14.67 21.35 3.81
C GLU A 63 14.06 22.36 4.80
N SER A 64 12.74 22.57 4.75
CA SER A 64 12.03 23.63 5.48
C SER A 64 11.16 23.11 6.64
N HIS A 65 10.95 21.80 6.75
CA HIS A 65 10.07 21.18 7.74
C HIS A 65 10.73 19.98 8.40
N GLU A 66 10.27 19.62 9.59
CA GLU A 66 10.70 18.39 10.25
C GLU A 66 10.29 17.17 9.42
N ASP A 67 11.15 16.14 9.45
CA ASP A 67 10.89 14.87 8.77
C ASP A 67 9.56 14.27 9.23
N PHE A 68 8.73 13.86 8.28
CA PHE A 68 7.41 13.30 8.55
C PHE A 68 7.39 11.79 8.32
N TYR A 69 7.04 11.05 9.36
CA TYR A 69 7.05 9.58 9.35
C TYR A 69 5.64 9.03 9.56
N GLY A 70 5.43 7.80 9.10
CA GLY A 70 4.21 7.08 9.42
C GLY A 70 4.11 5.73 8.73
N ILE A 71 2.94 5.11 8.85
CA ILE A 71 2.60 3.87 8.16
C ILE A 71 1.51 4.19 7.12
N LEU A 72 1.64 3.68 5.90
CA LEU A 72 0.61 3.89 4.88
C LEU A 72 -0.74 3.29 5.32
N PRO A 73 -1.86 4.03 5.19
CA PRO A 73 -3.17 3.45 5.37
C PRO A 73 -3.44 2.45 4.24
N LEU A 74 -3.90 1.26 4.58
CA LEU A 74 -4.21 0.19 3.62
C LEU A 74 -5.71 -0.04 3.51
N LYS A 75 -6.19 -0.46 2.33
CA LYS A 75 -7.56 -0.90 2.14
C LYS A 75 -7.66 -2.40 2.37
N PHE A 76 -8.80 -2.80 2.93
CA PHE A 76 -9.19 -4.19 2.96
C PHE A 76 -9.73 -4.63 1.60
N ASN A 77 -9.27 -5.77 1.10
CA ASN A 77 -9.74 -6.39 -0.13
C ASN A 77 -10.78 -7.48 0.22
N GLY A 78 -12.07 -7.12 0.13
CA GLY A 78 -13.17 -8.02 0.46
C GLY A 78 -13.29 -9.24 -0.47
N GLY A 79 -12.72 -9.17 -1.68
CA GLY A 79 -12.69 -10.31 -2.59
C GLY A 79 -11.83 -11.45 -2.04
N TYR A 80 -10.72 -11.14 -1.38
CA TYR A 80 -9.91 -12.16 -0.71
C TYR A 80 -10.68 -12.76 0.46
N LEU A 81 -11.25 -11.96 1.35
CA LEU A 81 -12.07 -12.48 2.46
C LEU A 81 -13.20 -13.41 2.00
N ALA A 82 -13.85 -13.12 0.87
CA ALA A 82 -14.89 -13.99 0.32
C ALA A 82 -14.33 -15.37 -0.10
N LEU A 83 -13.13 -15.41 -0.68
CA LEU A 83 -12.43 -16.66 -1.00
C LEU A 83 -12.03 -17.41 0.29
N ASP A 84 -11.53 -16.71 1.31
CA ASP A 84 -11.17 -17.33 2.60
C ASP A 84 -12.36 -18.10 3.20
N ILE A 85 -13.54 -17.48 3.18
CA ILE A 85 -14.78 -18.06 3.68
C ILE A 85 -15.18 -19.27 2.83
N LEU A 86 -15.15 -19.16 1.49
CA LEU A 86 -15.55 -20.25 0.59
C LEU A 86 -14.64 -21.47 0.70
N PHE A 87 -13.35 -21.27 0.98
CA PHE A 87 -12.37 -22.35 1.12
C PHE A 87 -12.08 -22.75 2.57
N PHE A 88 -12.81 -22.19 3.54
CA PHE A 88 -12.61 -22.42 4.99
C PHE A 88 -11.16 -22.25 5.45
N ALA A 89 -10.39 -21.45 4.73
CA ALA A 89 -8.98 -21.30 5.04
C ALA A 89 -8.82 -20.20 6.11
N PRO A 90 -7.88 -20.35 7.05
CA PRO A 90 -7.65 -19.35 8.08
C PRO A 90 -7.41 -17.97 7.45
N ALA A 91 -8.11 -16.93 7.93
CA ALA A 91 -8.01 -15.55 7.44
C ALA A 91 -6.60 -14.93 7.53
N THR A 92 -5.63 -15.69 8.05
CA THR A 92 -4.20 -15.37 8.10
C THR A 92 -3.46 -15.78 6.82
N LEU A 93 -4.05 -16.59 5.94
CA LEU A 93 -3.39 -17.12 4.74
C LEU A 93 -3.60 -16.26 3.50
N PHE A 94 -4.56 -15.34 3.52
CA PHE A 94 -4.85 -14.50 2.37
C PHE A 94 -4.52 -13.05 2.66
N ASN A 95 -3.98 -12.39 1.66
CA ASN A 95 -3.40 -11.07 1.76
C ASN A 95 -4.47 -9.97 1.81
N LEU A 96 -5.22 -9.91 2.92
CA LEU A 96 -6.46 -9.16 3.06
C LEU A 96 -6.33 -7.64 2.92
N ARG A 97 -5.13 -7.07 3.03
CA ARG A 97 -4.89 -5.63 2.91
C ARG A 97 -3.95 -5.34 1.75
N GLU A 98 -4.22 -4.22 1.09
CA GLU A 98 -3.44 -3.75 -0.04
C GLU A 98 -3.40 -2.22 -0.04
N VAL A 99 -2.47 -1.65 -0.80
CA VAL A 99 -2.33 -0.20 -0.94
C VAL A 99 -3.50 0.42 -1.69
N TYR A 100 -3.77 1.69 -1.40
CA TYR A 100 -4.63 2.51 -2.25
C TYR A 100 -3.90 2.86 -3.55
N PRO A 101 -4.61 3.06 -4.67
CA PRO A 101 -3.96 3.41 -5.94
C PRO A 101 -3.27 4.79 -5.94
N GLN A 102 -3.70 5.70 -5.08
CA GLN A 102 -3.22 7.08 -5.07
C GLN A 102 -3.05 7.56 -3.63
N TYR A 103 -1.86 8.09 -3.35
CA TYR A 103 -1.52 8.80 -2.14
C TYR A 103 -0.98 10.19 -2.47
N GLN A 104 -1.29 11.14 -1.61
CA GLN A 104 -0.71 12.47 -1.63
C GLN A 104 -0.29 12.85 -0.21
N PHE A 105 0.95 13.27 -0.04
CA PHE A 105 1.53 13.59 1.26
C PHE A 105 1.62 15.10 1.46
N ASP A 106 1.24 15.53 2.64
CA ASP A 106 1.32 16.90 3.09
C ASP A 106 2.22 16.94 4.34
N ILE A 107 3.46 17.38 4.16
CA ILE A 107 4.43 17.47 5.25
C ILE A 107 4.10 18.64 6.20
N VAL A 108 3.40 19.67 5.72
CA VAL A 108 3.08 20.86 6.52
C VAL A 108 1.96 20.55 7.50
N GLU A 109 0.90 19.89 7.01
CA GLU A 109 -0.24 19.48 7.84
C GLU A 109 0.02 18.15 8.58
N GLY A 110 1.06 17.41 8.19
CA GLY A 110 1.41 16.10 8.74
C GLY A 110 0.32 15.06 8.45
N VAL A 111 -0.23 15.07 7.23
CA VAL A 111 -1.31 14.17 6.81
C VAL A 111 -0.98 13.44 5.51
N VAL A 112 -1.56 12.25 5.38
CA VAL A 112 -1.56 11.45 4.16
C VAL A 112 -2.98 11.44 3.60
N LYS A 113 -3.13 11.91 2.37
CA LYS A 113 -4.36 11.85 1.60
C LYS A 113 -4.34 10.60 0.72
N TYR A 114 -5.44 9.85 0.68
CA TYR A 114 -5.55 8.66 -0.14
C TYR A 114 -6.96 8.48 -0.73
N ARG A 115 -7.05 7.82 -1.89
CA ARG A 115 -8.33 7.52 -2.56
C ARG A 115 -8.25 6.26 -3.41
N ARG A 116 -9.41 5.65 -3.69
CA ARG A 116 -9.49 4.40 -4.49
C ARG A 116 -9.61 4.68 -5.98
N THR A 117 -10.27 5.76 -6.37
CA THR A 117 -10.43 6.16 -7.77
C THR A 117 -10.23 7.67 -7.89
N PRO A 118 -9.91 8.19 -9.09
CA PRO A 118 -9.70 9.63 -9.31
C PRO A 118 -10.93 10.50 -9.03
N GLU A 119 -12.13 9.94 -9.12
CA GLU A 119 -13.41 10.63 -8.94
C GLU A 119 -13.82 10.71 -7.46
N GLN A 120 -13.22 9.87 -6.60
CA GLN A 120 -13.49 9.90 -5.17
C GLN A 120 -12.78 11.07 -4.50
N SER A 121 -13.46 11.68 -3.54
CA SER A 121 -12.85 12.64 -2.61
C SER A 121 -11.68 11.99 -1.86
N TRP A 122 -10.64 12.78 -1.65
CA TRP A 122 -9.52 12.38 -0.81
C TRP A 122 -9.98 12.10 0.62
N ARG A 123 -9.46 11.03 1.20
CA ARG A 123 -9.55 10.78 2.65
C ARG A 123 -8.25 11.21 3.28
N GLU A 124 -8.36 11.91 4.40
CA GLU A 124 -7.21 12.34 5.18
C GLU A 124 -6.95 11.37 6.34
N TYR A 125 -5.67 11.07 6.55
CA TYR A 125 -5.20 10.25 7.64
C TYR A 125 -3.96 10.89 8.26
N LYS A 126 -3.97 11.00 9.59
CA LYS A 126 -2.84 11.45 10.38
C LYS A 126 -2.24 10.25 11.12
N PRO A 127 -0.97 9.90 10.89
CA PRO A 127 -0.31 8.83 11.62
C PRO A 127 -0.35 9.08 13.13
N THR A 128 -0.61 8.02 13.90
CA THR A 128 -0.53 8.07 15.36
C THR A 128 0.93 8.11 15.82
N GLU A 129 1.19 8.58 17.04
CA GLU A 129 2.56 8.60 17.60
C GLU A 129 3.22 7.21 17.60
N ALA A 130 2.44 6.15 17.85
CA ALA A 130 2.94 4.78 17.80
C ALA A 130 3.35 4.35 16.37
N GLU A 131 2.65 4.84 15.34
CA GLU A 131 2.97 4.57 13.94
C GLU A 131 4.19 5.35 13.48
N VAL A 132 4.29 6.63 13.89
CA VAL A 132 5.47 7.49 13.69
C VAL A 132 6.70 6.81 14.28
N LYS A 133 6.63 6.39 15.54
CA LYS A 133 7.75 5.74 16.23
C LYS A 133 8.19 4.45 15.53
N ARG A 134 7.24 3.59 15.14
CA ARG A 134 7.55 2.36 14.38
C ARG A 134 8.25 2.67 13.05
N ALA A 135 7.83 3.71 12.36
CA ALA A 135 8.47 4.11 11.11
C ALA A 135 9.88 4.67 11.34
N GLN A 136 10.07 5.51 12.36
CA GLN A 136 11.39 6.01 12.75
C GLN A 136 12.34 4.86 13.13
N GLU A 137 11.86 3.90 13.92
CA GLU A 137 12.61 2.69 14.27
C GLU A 137 13.00 1.89 13.04
N TYR A 138 12.11 1.76 12.05
CA TYR A 138 12.44 1.13 10.77
C TYR A 138 13.58 1.90 10.07
N PHE A 139 13.41 3.20 9.79
CA PHE A 139 14.40 4.01 9.05
C PHE A 139 15.72 4.27 9.78
N SER A 140 15.78 4.08 11.09
CA SER A 140 17.03 4.21 11.86
C SER A 140 17.90 2.94 11.81
N ASN A 141 17.34 1.81 11.37
CA ASN A 141 17.99 0.49 11.40
C ASN A 141 18.20 -0.12 10.01
N ILE A 142 18.02 0.65 8.94
CA ILE A 142 18.33 0.28 7.55
C ILE A 142 19.61 0.97 7.12
#